data_AF-A0ABD0Y1J1-F1
#
_entry.id   AF-A0ABD0Y1J1-F1
#
_cell.length_a   1.000
_cell.length_b   1.000
_cell.length_c   1.000
_cell.angle_alpha   90.00
_cell.angle_beta   90.00
_cell.angle_gamma   90.00
#
_symmetry.space_group_name_H-M   'P 1'
#
loop_
_entity.id
_entity.type
_entity.pdbx_description
1 polymer ?
#
loop_
_entity_poly.entity_id
_entity_poly.type
_entity_poly.pdbx_seq_one_letter_code
_entity_poly.pdbx_strand_id
1 'polypeptide(L)'
;MFNENKKQETSEIGKAIVIKACRPLSAEDTVAENYGPVFTLRTVGQRQRSLQGRYLFTCSCKACQQDWPTLENLTTSFIKFRCPTKTCQSSFLYKEGMKEWKCNQCKNKADVRDLCRLYASYNKDFEEAVPLMEEGRLEEAASAMVKFIEEMLLLVRPPSKNVHLAQEALRTCWANEGNVFVLP
;
A
#
# COMPACT_ATOMS: atom_id res chain seq x y z
N MET A 1 15.44 -12.98 -4.98
CA MET A 1 14.56 -12.68 -3.82
C MET A 1 13.59 -11.60 -4.26
N PHE A 2 12.38 -11.97 -4.70
CA PHE A 2 11.44 -11.02 -5.32
C PHE A 2 10.54 -10.36 -4.26
N ASN A 3 10.57 -9.03 -4.18
CA ASN A 3 9.86 -8.25 -3.17
C ASN A 3 8.68 -7.49 -3.81
N GLU A 4 7.56 -8.17 -4.15
CA GLU A 4 6.37 -7.53 -4.79
C GLU A 4 5.54 -6.64 -3.85
N ASN A 5 6.19 -5.81 -3.03
CA ASN A 5 5.45 -4.77 -2.30
C ASN A 5 5.26 -3.49 -3.09
N LYS A 6 5.78 -3.41 -4.31
CA LYS A 6 5.95 -2.14 -5.02
C LYS A 6 5.04 -2.17 -6.23
N LYS A 7 3.82 -1.68 -6.08
CA LYS A 7 2.90 -1.49 -7.20
C LYS A 7 3.33 -0.23 -7.96
N GLN A 8 3.19 -0.26 -9.26
CA GLN A 8 3.37 0.88 -10.15
C GLN A 8 2.13 1.03 -11.02
N GLU A 9 2.02 2.18 -11.65
CA GLU A 9 1.12 2.35 -12.78
C GLU A 9 1.91 2.25 -14.07
N THR A 10 1.37 1.55 -15.05
CA THR A 10 1.88 1.49 -16.41
C THR A 10 0.82 2.07 -17.34
N SER A 11 1.17 3.11 -18.11
CA SER A 11 0.28 3.73 -19.11
C SER A 11 0.99 3.88 -20.45
N GLU A 12 0.24 3.85 -21.55
CA GLU A 12 0.78 3.97 -22.91
C GLU A 12 0.53 5.37 -23.49
N ILE A 13 1.59 6.05 -23.95
CA ILE A 13 1.48 7.27 -24.77
C ILE A 13 2.09 6.98 -26.15
N GLY A 14 1.24 6.72 -27.14
CA GLY A 14 1.68 6.36 -28.48
C GLY A 14 2.46 5.04 -28.48
N LYS A 15 3.79 5.11 -28.58
CA LYS A 15 4.70 3.93 -28.50
C LYS A 15 5.52 3.88 -27.21
N ALA A 16 5.32 4.84 -26.31
CA ALA A 16 6.04 4.93 -25.05
C ALA A 16 5.21 4.32 -23.92
N ILE A 17 5.89 3.66 -22.98
CA ILE A 17 5.31 3.19 -21.73
C ILE A 17 5.81 4.11 -20.62
N VAL A 18 4.89 4.72 -19.87
CA VAL A 18 5.20 5.51 -18.67
C VAL A 18 4.91 4.68 -17.44
N ILE A 19 5.90 4.62 -16.54
CA ILE A 19 5.81 3.92 -15.27
C ILE A 19 5.86 4.94 -14.14
N LYS A 20 4.81 4.97 -13.30
CA LYS A 20 4.75 5.84 -12.11
C LYS A 20 4.74 5.03 -10.82
N ALA A 21 5.44 5.53 -9.80
CA ALA A 21 5.46 4.91 -8.49
C ALA A 21 4.22 5.33 -7.68
N CYS A 22 3.33 4.38 -7.34
CA CYS A 22 2.14 4.66 -6.53
C CYS A 22 2.40 4.59 -5.01
N ARG A 23 3.68 4.65 -4.61
CA ARG A 23 4.14 4.58 -3.21
C ARG A 23 5.61 5.01 -3.13
N PRO A 24 6.08 5.45 -1.96
CA PRO A 24 7.49 5.79 -1.76
C PRO A 24 8.43 4.64 -2.12
N LEU A 25 9.54 4.97 -2.77
CA LEU A 25 10.65 4.07 -3.10
C LEU A 25 11.94 4.64 -2.49
N SER A 26 12.76 3.79 -1.92
CA SER A 26 14.13 4.12 -1.50
C SER A 26 15.14 3.75 -2.57
N ALA A 27 16.35 4.29 -2.52
CA ALA A 27 17.45 3.79 -3.37
C ALA A 27 17.63 2.26 -3.16
N GLU A 28 18.05 1.54 -4.21
CA GLU A 28 18.17 0.08 -4.24
C GLU A 28 16.84 -0.70 -4.13
N ASP A 29 15.71 0.00 -4.11
CA ASP A 29 14.41 -0.64 -4.14
C ASP A 29 14.18 -1.35 -5.48
N THR A 30 13.95 -2.66 -5.44
CA THR A 30 13.47 -3.40 -6.63
C THR A 30 12.14 -2.83 -7.10
N VAL A 31 12.15 -2.28 -8.31
CA VAL A 31 10.96 -1.91 -9.07
C VAL A 31 10.39 -3.17 -9.71
N ALA A 32 9.15 -3.53 -9.36
CA ALA A 32 8.49 -4.73 -9.86
C ALA A 32 7.09 -4.37 -10.38
N GLU A 33 6.66 -5.04 -11.43
CA GLU A 33 5.30 -4.93 -11.96
C GLU A 33 4.58 -6.27 -11.81
N ASN A 34 3.26 -6.22 -11.67
CA ASN A 34 2.44 -7.39 -11.44
C ASN A 34 2.16 -8.16 -12.75
N TYR A 35 2.55 -9.44 -12.80
CA TYR A 35 2.38 -10.29 -14.00
C TYR A 35 1.11 -11.16 -13.97
N GLY A 36 0.24 -11.01 -12.98
CA GLY A 36 -0.86 -11.94 -12.78
C GLY A 36 -1.82 -11.51 -11.69
N PRO A 37 -2.70 -12.39 -11.20
CA PRO A 37 -3.71 -12.00 -10.22
C PRO A 37 -3.10 -11.37 -8.95
N VAL A 38 -3.70 -10.28 -8.49
CA VAL A 38 -3.29 -9.55 -7.27
C VAL A 38 -3.91 -10.14 -6.01
N PHE A 39 -3.23 -9.98 -4.87
CA PHE A 39 -3.68 -10.55 -3.60
C PHE A 39 -5.04 -10.02 -3.13
N THR A 40 -5.42 -8.81 -3.57
CA THR A 40 -6.70 -8.19 -3.22
C THR A 40 -7.89 -9.01 -3.70
N LEU A 41 -7.73 -9.86 -4.73
CA LEU A 41 -8.82 -10.61 -5.38
C LEU A 41 -8.66 -12.14 -5.33
N ARG A 42 -7.46 -12.65 -5.09
CA ARG A 42 -7.12 -14.08 -5.20
C ARG A 42 -6.22 -14.52 -4.07
N THR A 43 -6.39 -15.74 -3.56
CA THR A 43 -5.57 -16.32 -2.49
C THR A 43 -4.16 -16.66 -2.97
N VAL A 44 -3.21 -16.90 -2.06
CA VAL A 44 -1.81 -17.26 -2.40
C VAL A 44 -1.78 -18.46 -3.35
N GLY A 45 -2.51 -19.53 -3.04
CA GLY A 45 -2.54 -20.74 -3.87
C GLY A 45 -3.09 -20.48 -5.27
N GLN A 46 -4.11 -19.64 -5.41
CA GLN A 46 -4.63 -19.26 -6.74
C GLN A 46 -3.60 -18.45 -7.53
N ARG A 47 -2.91 -17.51 -6.89
CA ARG A 47 -1.89 -16.67 -7.54
C ARG A 47 -0.68 -17.49 -7.98
N GLN A 48 -0.12 -18.29 -7.08
CA GLN A 48 1.05 -19.13 -7.38
C GLN A 48 0.75 -20.14 -8.48
N ARG A 49 -0.41 -20.82 -8.46
CA ARG A 49 -0.80 -21.73 -9.55
C ARG A 49 -0.90 -20.99 -10.90
N SER A 50 -1.52 -19.82 -10.94
CA SER A 50 -1.65 -19.03 -12.17
C SER A 50 -0.29 -18.58 -12.71
N LEU A 51 0.63 -18.16 -11.84
CA LEU A 51 1.95 -17.70 -12.25
C LEU A 51 2.85 -18.86 -12.66
N GLN A 52 2.83 -19.98 -11.92
CA GLN A 52 3.58 -21.17 -12.26
C GLN A 52 3.16 -21.74 -13.61
N GLY A 53 1.84 -21.78 -13.90
CA GLY A 53 1.33 -22.31 -15.17
C GLY A 53 1.71 -21.48 -16.39
N ARG A 54 1.92 -20.17 -16.26
CA ARG A 54 2.21 -19.26 -17.38
C ARG A 54 3.68 -18.87 -17.51
N TYR A 55 4.36 -18.76 -16.37
CA TYR A 55 5.69 -18.17 -16.28
C TYR A 55 6.71 -19.07 -15.59
N LEU A 56 6.31 -20.31 -15.25
CA LEU A 56 7.20 -21.35 -14.71
C LEU A 56 7.98 -20.96 -13.45
N PHE A 57 7.42 -20.09 -12.62
CA PHE A 57 7.99 -19.72 -11.32
C PHE A 57 6.95 -19.75 -10.20
N THR A 58 7.42 -19.90 -8.96
CA THR A 58 6.60 -19.75 -7.75
C THR A 58 6.83 -18.36 -7.16
N CYS A 59 5.79 -17.54 -7.09
CA CYS A 59 5.87 -16.21 -6.51
C CYS A 59 6.27 -16.25 -5.02
N SER A 60 7.29 -15.47 -4.68
CA SER A 60 7.85 -15.34 -3.32
C SER A 60 7.68 -13.94 -2.74
N CYS A 61 6.70 -13.15 -3.21
CA CYS A 61 6.53 -11.81 -2.69
C CYS A 61 6.09 -11.77 -1.24
N LYS A 62 6.18 -10.61 -0.60
CA LYS A 62 5.73 -10.46 0.79
C LYS A 62 4.29 -10.89 1.01
N ALA A 63 3.38 -10.59 0.07
CA ALA A 63 1.98 -11.01 0.18
C ALA A 63 1.80 -12.54 0.09
N CYS A 64 2.65 -13.24 -0.66
CA CYS A 64 2.66 -14.70 -0.73
C CYS A 64 3.40 -15.33 0.48
N GLN A 65 4.53 -14.75 0.91
CA GLN A 65 5.31 -15.22 2.05
C GLN A 65 4.60 -15.05 3.38
N GLN A 66 3.75 -14.03 3.50
CA GLN A 66 3.03 -13.70 4.74
C GLN A 66 1.55 -14.07 4.68
N ASP A 67 1.14 -14.85 3.66
CA ASP A 67 -0.25 -15.28 3.44
C ASP A 67 -1.28 -14.15 3.63
N TRP A 68 -1.07 -13.04 2.91
CA TRP A 68 -1.96 -11.90 3.04
C TRP A 68 -3.39 -12.27 2.61
N PRO A 69 -4.41 -11.86 3.38
CA PRO A 69 -5.80 -12.11 3.04
C PRO A 69 -6.22 -11.30 1.81
N THR A 70 -7.31 -11.71 1.18
CA THR A 70 -7.98 -10.89 0.16
C THR A 70 -8.49 -9.59 0.76
N LEU A 71 -8.80 -8.60 -0.08
CA LEU A 71 -9.24 -7.28 0.38
C LEU A 71 -10.54 -7.35 1.19
N GLU A 72 -11.43 -8.27 0.83
CA GLU A 72 -12.68 -8.59 1.55
C GLU A 72 -12.41 -9.09 2.98
N ASN A 73 -11.39 -9.92 3.15
CA ASN A 73 -11.03 -10.54 4.43
C ASN A 73 -10.02 -9.72 5.25
N LEU A 74 -9.57 -8.58 4.73
CA LEU A 74 -8.59 -7.72 5.40
C LEU A 74 -9.30 -6.83 6.44
N THR A 75 -9.35 -7.32 7.68
CA THR A 75 -10.01 -6.66 8.83
C THR A 75 -9.02 -5.89 9.70
N THR A 76 -9.53 -5.21 10.74
CA THR A 76 -8.71 -4.46 11.73
C THR A 76 -7.69 -5.33 12.47
N SER A 77 -7.90 -6.65 12.52
CA SER A 77 -6.95 -7.61 13.09
C SER A 77 -5.60 -7.66 12.38
N PHE A 78 -5.51 -7.14 11.14
CA PHE A 78 -4.27 -7.07 10.36
C PHE A 78 -3.52 -5.74 10.51
N ILE A 79 -4.07 -4.76 11.26
CA ILE A 79 -3.41 -3.46 11.45
C ILE A 79 -2.11 -3.67 12.22
N LYS A 80 -0.99 -3.34 11.57
CA LYS A 80 0.35 -3.50 12.13
C LYS A 80 1.04 -2.15 12.29
N PHE A 81 0.92 -1.55 13.47
CA PHE A 81 1.54 -0.26 13.78
C PHE A 81 3.07 -0.36 13.80
N ARG A 82 3.74 0.67 13.29
CA ARG A 82 5.18 0.86 13.43
C ARG A 82 5.52 1.40 14.81
N CYS A 83 6.75 1.15 15.25
CA CYS A 83 7.27 1.84 16.41
C CYS A 83 7.32 3.36 16.13
N PRO A 84 6.80 4.22 17.03
CA PRO A 84 6.85 5.68 16.82
C PRO A 84 8.27 6.27 16.86
N THR A 85 9.23 5.51 17.38
CA THR A 85 10.64 5.92 17.37
C THR A 85 11.18 5.88 15.94
N LYS A 86 11.48 7.05 15.35
CA LYS A 86 11.85 7.20 13.93
C LYS A 86 12.94 6.25 13.44
N THR A 87 13.94 5.95 14.27
CA THR A 87 15.07 5.07 13.92
C THR A 87 14.78 3.58 14.18
N CYS A 88 13.65 3.26 14.81
CA CYS A 88 13.29 1.89 15.14
C CYS A 88 12.39 1.26 14.07
N GLN A 89 12.82 0.13 13.52
CA GLN A 89 12.07 -0.57 12.49
C GLN A 89 11.02 -1.57 13.04
N SER A 90 10.95 -1.71 14.37
CA SER A 90 10.00 -2.63 15.01
C SER A 90 8.55 -2.24 14.74
N SER A 91 7.64 -3.19 14.92
CA SER A 91 6.21 -3.02 14.71
C SER A 91 5.44 -4.03 15.52
N PHE A 92 4.16 -3.78 15.76
CA PHE A 92 3.29 -4.66 16.52
C PHE A 92 1.92 -4.79 15.86
N LEU A 93 1.31 -5.95 16.03
CA LEU A 93 -0.06 -6.18 15.60
C LEU A 93 -1.00 -5.54 16.61
N TYR A 94 -1.94 -4.74 16.13
CA TYR A 94 -2.99 -4.15 16.95
C TYR A 94 -3.90 -5.24 17.54
N LYS A 95 -4.32 -5.03 18.78
CA LYS A 95 -5.35 -5.82 19.46
C LYS A 95 -6.33 -4.88 20.12
N GLU A 96 -7.61 -5.19 20.00
CA GLU A 96 -8.66 -4.41 20.64
C GLU A 96 -8.45 -4.32 22.16
N GLY A 97 -8.71 -3.14 22.73
CA GLY A 97 -8.48 -2.85 24.15
C GLY A 97 -7.03 -2.56 24.54
N MET A 98 -6.07 -2.69 23.62
CA MET A 98 -4.66 -2.36 23.89
C MET A 98 -4.47 -0.84 24.08
N LYS A 99 -3.94 -0.43 25.24
CA LYS A 99 -3.73 0.98 25.59
C LYS A 99 -2.28 1.45 25.43
N GLU A 100 -1.31 0.60 25.76
CA GLU A 100 0.12 0.89 25.68
C GLU A 100 0.84 -0.28 25.03
N TRP A 101 1.89 0.01 24.25
CA TRP A 101 2.81 -0.98 23.74
C TRP A 101 4.26 -0.61 24.09
N LYS A 102 5.05 -1.57 24.56
CA LYS A 102 6.49 -1.39 24.79
C LYS A 102 7.29 -2.09 23.70
N CYS A 103 8.14 -1.33 23.00
CA CYS A 103 8.98 -1.85 21.93
C CYS A 103 10.04 -2.81 22.47
N ASN A 104 10.17 -3.99 21.87
CA ASN A 104 11.20 -4.96 22.24
C ASN A 104 12.61 -4.56 21.79
N GLN A 105 12.74 -3.70 20.77
CA GLN A 105 14.01 -3.22 20.22
C GLN A 105 14.51 -1.96 20.96
N CYS A 106 13.83 -0.83 20.79
CA CYS A 106 14.28 0.45 21.38
C CYS A 106 13.80 0.69 22.82
N LYS A 107 12.99 -0.21 23.39
CA LYS A 107 12.42 -0.13 24.75
C LYS A 107 11.45 1.04 25.02
N ASN A 108 11.27 1.95 24.07
CA ASN A 108 10.30 3.04 24.16
C ASN A 108 8.86 2.51 24.23
N LYS A 109 8.02 3.25 24.94
CA LYS A 109 6.58 3.02 25.06
C LYS A 109 5.83 3.86 24.02
N ALA A 110 4.73 3.33 23.53
CA ALA A 110 3.79 4.02 22.64
C ALA A 110 2.39 3.98 23.26
N ASP A 111 1.69 5.12 23.27
CA ASP A 111 0.26 5.15 23.54
C ASP A 111 -0.48 4.64 22.29
N VAL A 112 -1.12 3.49 22.41
CA VAL A 112 -1.81 2.84 21.29
C VAL A 112 -3.06 3.62 20.91
N ARG A 113 -3.67 4.35 21.85
CA ARG A 113 -4.86 5.17 21.57
C ARG A 113 -4.50 6.36 20.68
N ASP A 114 -3.34 6.96 20.87
CA ASP A 114 -2.87 8.05 20.00
C ASP A 114 -2.62 7.54 18.58
N LEU A 115 -2.02 6.35 18.44
CA LEU A 115 -1.84 5.69 17.13
C LEU A 115 -3.18 5.37 16.47
N CYS A 116 -4.17 4.92 17.24
CA CYS A 116 -5.52 4.68 16.73
C CYS A 116 -6.22 5.97 16.29
N ARG A 117 -6.06 7.07 17.04
CA ARG A 117 -6.60 8.39 16.65
C ARG A 117 -5.98 8.88 15.35
N LEU A 118 -4.66 8.74 15.20
CA LEU A 118 -3.98 9.13 13.98
C LEU A 118 -4.41 8.26 12.79
N TYR A 119 -4.50 6.94 13.00
CA TYR A 119 -5.03 6.01 11.99
C TYR A 119 -6.45 6.38 11.56
N ALA A 120 -7.34 6.70 12.50
CA ALA A 120 -8.70 7.13 12.20
C ALA A 120 -8.72 8.47 11.43
N SER A 121 -7.89 9.44 11.83
CA SER A 121 -7.76 10.72 11.13
C SER A 121 -7.36 10.53 9.67
N TYR A 122 -6.31 9.75 9.40
CA TYR A 122 -5.87 9.52 8.03
C TYR A 122 -6.92 8.75 7.21
N ASN A 123 -7.66 7.81 7.80
CA ASN A 123 -8.74 7.14 7.07
C ASN A 123 -9.88 8.10 6.75
N LYS A 124 -10.18 9.06 7.63
CA LYS A 124 -11.14 10.12 7.33
C LYS A 124 -10.68 10.97 6.15
N ASP A 125 -9.40 11.36 6.11
CA ASP A 125 -8.84 12.12 4.99
C ASP A 125 -8.95 11.33 3.66
N PHE A 126 -8.75 10.00 3.70
CA PHE A 126 -8.98 9.13 2.55
C PHE A 126 -10.45 9.09 2.12
N GLU A 127 -11.38 8.94 3.07
CA GLU A 127 -12.82 8.92 2.79
C GLU A 127 -13.31 10.25 2.19
N GLU A 128 -12.77 11.38 2.64
CA GLU A 128 -13.06 12.72 2.09
C GLU A 128 -12.46 12.93 0.69
N ALA A 129 -11.39 12.20 0.35
CA ALA A 129 -10.77 12.27 -0.98
C ALA A 129 -11.50 11.45 -2.05
N VAL A 130 -12.28 10.44 -1.67
CA VAL A 130 -12.99 9.56 -2.62
C VAL A 130 -13.99 10.32 -3.51
N PRO A 131 -14.87 11.21 -2.98
CA PRO A 131 -15.82 11.97 -3.81
C PRO A 131 -15.16 12.84 -4.89
N LEU A 132 -13.93 13.30 -4.68
CA LEU A 132 -13.20 14.10 -5.68
C LEU A 132 -13.03 13.36 -7.01
N MET A 133 -12.92 12.02 -6.97
CA MET A 133 -12.85 11.22 -8.19
C MET A 133 -14.19 11.20 -8.95
N GLU A 134 -15.30 11.11 -8.22
CA GLU A 134 -16.65 11.11 -8.80
C GLU A 134 -17.01 12.49 -9.38
N GLU A 135 -16.51 13.55 -8.76
CA GLU A 135 -16.62 14.94 -9.23
C GLU A 135 -15.69 15.26 -10.43
N GLY A 136 -14.82 14.34 -10.82
CA GLY A 136 -13.84 14.55 -11.90
C GLY A 136 -12.66 15.45 -11.52
N ARG A 137 -12.47 15.75 -10.23
CA ARG A 137 -11.36 16.56 -9.68
C ARG A 137 -10.13 15.67 -9.45
N LEU A 138 -9.61 15.12 -10.53
CA LEU A 138 -8.61 14.03 -10.50
C LEU A 138 -7.26 14.45 -9.90
N GLU A 139 -6.78 15.67 -10.16
CA GLU A 139 -5.50 16.16 -9.64
C GLU A 139 -5.55 16.33 -8.11
N GLU A 140 -6.66 16.86 -7.60
CA GLU A 140 -6.91 17.02 -6.17
C GLU A 140 -7.07 15.65 -5.49
N ALA A 141 -7.82 14.74 -6.12
CA ALA A 141 -7.94 13.37 -5.66
C ALA A 141 -6.57 12.68 -5.60
N ALA A 142 -5.76 12.77 -6.67
CA ALA A 142 -4.43 12.17 -6.73
C ALA A 142 -3.53 12.73 -5.63
N SER A 143 -3.53 14.05 -5.43
CA SER A 143 -2.75 14.72 -4.39
C SER A 143 -3.15 14.25 -2.98
N ALA A 144 -4.45 14.14 -2.71
CA ALA A 144 -4.95 13.63 -1.44
C ALA A 144 -4.60 12.15 -1.22
N MET A 145 -4.70 11.32 -2.26
CA MET A 145 -4.32 9.90 -2.21
C MET A 145 -2.82 9.73 -1.94
N VAL A 146 -1.95 10.52 -2.58
CA VAL A 146 -0.50 10.51 -2.33
C VAL A 146 -0.21 10.83 -0.88
N LYS A 147 -0.76 11.93 -0.36
CA LYS A 147 -0.57 12.34 1.04
C LYS A 147 -1.01 11.24 2.01
N PHE A 148 -2.20 10.69 1.81
CA PHE A 148 -2.70 9.59 2.63
C PHE A 148 -1.78 8.36 2.60
N ILE A 149 -1.32 7.94 1.41
CA ILE A 149 -0.42 6.78 1.26
C ILE A 149 0.88 7.01 2.02
N GLU A 150 1.49 8.19 1.90
CA GLU A 150 2.75 8.51 2.57
C GLU A 150 2.61 8.51 4.09
N GLU A 151 1.61 9.24 4.61
CA GLU A 151 1.35 9.35 6.04
C GLU A 151 0.97 8.01 6.67
N MET A 152 0.08 7.26 6.02
CA MET A 152 -0.35 5.95 6.50
C MET A 152 0.79 4.92 6.47
N LEU A 153 1.68 4.95 5.47
CA LEU A 153 2.83 4.03 5.40
C LEU A 153 3.94 4.36 6.41
N LEU A 154 3.97 5.58 6.96
CA LEU A 154 4.80 5.94 8.12
C LEU A 154 4.21 5.43 9.43
N LEU A 155 2.89 5.28 9.50
CA LEU A 155 2.18 4.80 10.70
C LEU A 155 2.08 3.26 10.77
N VAL A 156 1.76 2.60 9.66
CA VAL A 156 1.51 1.15 9.62
C VAL A 156 2.42 0.41 8.65
N ARG A 157 2.55 -0.90 8.87
CA ARG A 157 3.16 -1.86 7.95
C ARG A 157 2.06 -2.53 7.11
N PRO A 158 2.31 -2.81 5.82
CA PRO A 158 1.39 -3.63 5.02
C PRO A 158 1.18 -5.03 5.60
N PRO A 159 0.00 -5.64 5.40
CA PRO A 159 -1.10 -5.17 4.52
C PRO A 159 -1.97 -4.07 5.16
N SER A 160 -2.45 -3.13 4.35
CA SER A 160 -3.42 -2.09 4.80
C SER A 160 -4.46 -1.84 3.71
N LYS A 161 -5.74 -2.06 4.05
CA LYS A 161 -6.86 -2.06 3.09
C LYS A 161 -6.96 -0.73 2.34
N ASN A 162 -7.07 0.36 3.08
CA ASN A 162 -7.27 1.69 2.50
C ASN A 162 -6.02 2.16 1.75
N VAL A 163 -4.81 1.79 2.17
CA VAL A 163 -3.59 2.07 1.38
C VAL A 163 -3.66 1.39 0.01
N HIS A 164 -4.11 0.14 -0.06
CA HIS A 164 -4.23 -0.55 -1.35
C HIS A 164 -5.35 0.01 -2.24
N LEU A 165 -6.45 0.47 -1.65
CA LEU A 165 -7.51 1.18 -2.35
C LEU A 165 -7.03 2.53 -2.87
N ALA A 166 -6.38 3.33 -2.04
CA ALA A 166 -5.80 4.61 -2.44
C ALA A 166 -4.78 4.45 -3.57
N GLN A 167 -3.95 3.41 -3.53
CA GLN A 167 -3.02 3.08 -4.62
C GLN A 167 -3.75 2.76 -5.94
N GLU A 168 -4.91 2.11 -5.89
CA GLU A 168 -5.73 1.83 -7.08
C GLU A 168 -6.42 3.08 -7.59
N ALA A 169 -7.02 3.87 -6.69
CA ALA A 169 -7.60 5.17 -6.99
C ALA A 169 -6.59 6.09 -7.68
N LEU A 170 -5.37 6.17 -7.13
CA LEU A 170 -4.27 6.96 -7.67
C LEU A 170 -3.88 6.51 -9.09
N ARG A 171 -3.82 5.19 -9.34
CA ARG A 171 -3.61 4.64 -10.68
C ARG A 171 -4.67 5.10 -11.66
N THR A 172 -5.93 5.09 -11.23
CA THR A 172 -7.05 5.53 -12.07
C THR A 172 -7.02 7.03 -12.37
N CYS A 173 -6.65 7.87 -11.39
CA CYS A 173 -6.51 9.31 -11.62
C CYS A 173 -5.44 9.61 -12.68
N TRP A 174 -4.23 9.07 -12.49
CA TRP A 174 -3.10 9.27 -13.39
C TRP A 174 -3.32 8.69 -14.79
N ALA A 175 -4.02 7.56 -14.91
CA ALA A 175 -4.38 7.00 -16.21
C ALA A 175 -5.32 7.94 -17.01
N ASN A 176 -6.23 8.64 -16.34
CA ASN A 176 -7.18 9.56 -16.98
C ASN A 176 -6.56 10.90 -17.39
N GLU A 177 -5.58 11.41 -16.63
CA GLU A 177 -4.88 12.66 -16.97
C GLU A 177 -3.89 12.50 -18.13
N GLY A 178 -3.75 11.28 -18.67
CA GLY A 178 -2.85 11.00 -19.78
C GLY A 178 -1.40 11.23 -19.38
N ASN A 179 -0.88 10.40 -18.47
CA ASN A 179 0.49 10.41 -17.90
C ASN A 179 1.58 11.14 -18.71
N VAL A 180 1.61 12.48 -18.69
CA VAL A 180 2.59 13.25 -19.45
C VAL A 180 3.94 13.23 -18.71
N PHE A 181 4.99 12.75 -19.38
CA PHE A 181 6.36 12.96 -18.94
C PHE A 181 6.99 14.04 -19.82
N VAL A 182 7.25 15.20 -19.23
CA VAL A 182 7.97 16.29 -19.91
C VAL A 182 9.46 16.09 -19.67
N LEU A 183 10.20 15.76 -20.73
CA LEU A 183 11.66 15.74 -20.67
C LEU A 183 12.17 17.17 -20.41
N PRO A 184 13.16 17.35 -19.50
CA PRO A 184 13.79 18.65 -19.28
C PRO A 184 14.53 19.18 -20.52
#